data_AF-A0AAU3PBL2-F1
#
_entry.id   AF-A0AAU3PBL2-F1
#
_cell.length_a   1.000
_cell.length_b   1.000
_cell.length_c   1.000
_cell.angle_alpha   90.00
_cell.angle_beta   90.00
_cell.angle_gamma   90.00
#
_symmetry.space_group_name_H-M   'P 1'
#
loop_
_entity.id
_entity.type
_entity.pdbx_description
1 polymer ?
#
loop_
_entity_poly.entity_id
_entity_poly.type
_entity_poly.pdbx_seq_one_letter_code
_entity_poly.pdbx_strand_id
1 'polypeptide(L)'
;MSADTTPAKTPGVGPVEGVAVYDVDHPAPFIEAPRKRTSKTPRSTRGNFEMAAWLFMRLSGVVLVVLVLGHLLIQLVLDGGVSKIGFAFVAGRWASPFWQGWDLLMLWLAMLHGANGLRTVINDYAERPNTRLWLKGLLYTATVFTILLGTLVIFTFDPNIR
;
A
#
# COMPACT_ATOMS: atom_id res chain seq x y z
N MET A 1 49.51 -37.51 -55.16
CA MET A 1 50.06 -36.32 -54.50
C MET A 1 48.93 -35.32 -54.35
N SER A 2 48.47 -35.12 -53.12
CA SER A 2 47.38 -34.22 -52.75
C SER A 2 47.82 -32.77 -52.90
N ALA A 3 46.96 -31.92 -53.45
CA ALA A 3 47.08 -30.47 -53.34
C ALA A 3 45.90 -29.98 -52.50
N ASP A 4 46.20 -29.81 -51.21
CA ASP A 4 45.38 -29.12 -50.23
C ASP A 4 45.40 -27.63 -50.58
N THR A 5 44.24 -27.01 -50.81
CA THR A 5 44.13 -25.58 -51.05
C THR A 5 43.24 -24.95 -49.99
N THR A 6 43.85 -24.60 -48.87
CA THR A 6 43.29 -23.71 -47.85
C THR A 6 43.07 -22.31 -48.45
N PRO A 7 41.85 -21.74 -48.41
CA PRO A 7 41.68 -20.33 -48.71
C PRO A 7 42.05 -19.48 -47.49
N ALA A 8 42.80 -18.41 -47.77
CA ALA A 8 43.44 -17.53 -46.81
C ALA A 8 42.46 -16.68 -45.99
N LYS A 9 42.89 -16.39 -44.75
CA LYS A 9 42.28 -15.42 -43.84
C LYS A 9 42.64 -13.99 -44.28
N THR A 10 41.66 -13.22 -44.76
CA THR A 10 41.82 -11.78 -45.01
C THR A 10 41.22 -10.97 -43.84
N PRO A 11 41.98 -10.05 -43.22
CA PRO A 11 41.46 -9.11 -42.24
C PRO A 11 40.94 -7.85 -42.96
N GLY A 12 39.66 -7.53 -42.79
CA GLY A 12 39.10 -6.32 -43.39
C GLY A 12 37.61 -6.16 -43.09
N VAL A 13 37.28 -5.11 -42.34
CA VAL A 13 35.92 -4.63 -42.13
C VAL A 13 35.32 -4.26 -43.49
N GLY A 14 34.39 -5.08 -43.98
CA GLY A 14 33.55 -4.79 -45.15
C GLY A 14 32.13 -4.37 -44.74
N PRO A 15 31.30 -3.84 -45.66
CA PRO A 15 29.95 -3.37 -45.35
C PRO A 15 29.09 -4.55 -44.87
N VAL A 16 28.77 -4.58 -43.58
CA VAL A 16 27.89 -5.60 -42.98
C VAL A 16 26.43 -5.24 -43.18
N GLU A 17 26.03 -5.01 -44.43
CA GLU A 17 24.63 -4.86 -44.83
C GLU A 17 24.29 -5.98 -45.80
N GLY A 18 23.69 -7.06 -45.30
CA GLY A 18 23.00 -8.04 -46.16
C GLY A 18 23.26 -9.52 -45.89
N VAL A 19 24.14 -9.91 -44.97
CA VAL A 19 24.28 -11.33 -44.62
C VAL A 19 23.17 -11.71 -43.64
N ALA A 20 22.13 -12.40 -44.13
CA ALA A 20 21.15 -13.03 -43.27
C ALA A 20 21.84 -14.06 -42.38
N VAL A 21 21.95 -13.75 -41.08
CA VAL A 21 22.61 -14.60 -40.06
C VAL A 21 21.82 -15.90 -39.82
N TYR A 22 20.62 -16.01 -40.39
CA TYR A 22 19.71 -17.13 -40.23
C TYR A 22 19.28 -17.62 -41.61
N ASP A 23 19.38 -18.93 -41.84
CA ASP A 23 18.93 -19.61 -43.05
C ASP A 23 17.92 -20.72 -42.72
N VAL A 24 17.52 -21.51 -43.71
CA VAL A 24 16.54 -22.60 -43.53
C VAL A 24 17.11 -23.74 -42.67
N ASP A 25 18.42 -23.95 -42.73
CA ASP A 25 19.13 -25.00 -41.99
C ASP A 25 19.59 -24.51 -40.60
N HIS A 26 19.61 -23.19 -40.38
CA HIS A 26 20.00 -22.46 -39.17
C HIS A 26 18.98 -21.37 -38.85
N PRO A 27 17.74 -21.74 -38.44
CA PRO A 27 16.72 -20.77 -38.10
C PRO A 27 17.10 -19.95 -36.87
N ALA A 28 16.56 -18.73 -36.78
CA ALA A 28 16.77 -17.86 -35.62
C ALA A 28 16.36 -18.57 -34.32
N PRO A 29 17.16 -18.47 -33.24
CA PRO A 29 16.80 -19.05 -31.96
C PRO A 29 15.43 -18.55 -31.52
N PHE A 30 14.52 -19.47 -31.19
CA PHE A 30 13.22 -19.10 -30.64
C PHE A 30 13.44 -18.44 -29.28
N ILE A 31 13.35 -17.10 -29.23
CA ILE A 31 13.34 -16.37 -27.97
C ILE A 31 11.97 -16.55 -27.36
N GLU A 32 11.89 -17.43 -26.38
CA GLU A 32 10.69 -17.59 -25.57
C GLU A 32 10.34 -16.24 -24.95
N ALA A 33 9.10 -15.78 -25.17
CA ALA A 33 8.67 -14.49 -24.65
C ALA A 33 8.93 -14.47 -23.12
N PRO A 34 9.55 -13.41 -22.58
CA PRO A 34 10.01 -13.37 -21.17
C PRO A 34 8.89 -13.55 -20.14
N ARG A 35 7.63 -13.57 -20.58
CA ARG A 35 6.43 -13.78 -19.76
C ARG A 35 5.75 -15.13 -19.95
N LYS A 36 6.39 -16.13 -20.56
CA LYS A 36 5.78 -17.46 -20.62
C LYS A 36 5.76 -18.07 -19.22
N ARG A 37 4.56 -18.27 -18.70
CA ARG A 37 4.30 -18.80 -17.37
C ARG A 37 4.81 -20.24 -17.31
N THR A 38 5.82 -20.50 -16.48
CA THR A 38 6.40 -21.84 -16.30
C THR A 38 5.76 -22.54 -15.09
N SER A 39 6.00 -23.83 -14.94
CA SER A 39 5.64 -24.60 -13.73
C SER A 39 6.32 -24.07 -12.46
N LYS A 40 7.40 -23.29 -12.61
CA LYS A 40 8.13 -22.62 -11.52
C LYS A 40 7.60 -21.22 -11.22
N THR A 41 6.72 -20.66 -12.04
CA THR A 41 6.12 -19.35 -11.76
C THR A 41 5.15 -19.51 -10.59
N PRO A 42 5.34 -18.78 -9.46
CA PRO A 42 4.45 -18.85 -8.32
C PRO A 42 3.02 -18.61 -8.78
N ARG A 43 2.12 -19.52 -8.44
CA ARG A 43 0.70 -19.34 -8.73
C ARG A 43 0.22 -18.20 -7.85
N SER A 44 0.05 -17.01 -8.42
CA SER A 44 -0.60 -15.87 -7.76
C SER A 44 -1.79 -16.41 -6.98
N THR A 45 -1.67 -16.37 -5.66
CA THR A 45 -2.64 -16.95 -4.75
C THR A 45 -3.94 -16.22 -5.00
N ARG A 46 -4.98 -16.99 -5.34
CA ARG A 46 -6.21 -16.57 -6.00
C ARG A 46 -7.14 -15.79 -5.06
N GLY A 47 -6.71 -14.63 -4.55
CA GLY A 47 -7.48 -13.78 -3.67
C GLY A 47 -7.34 -12.31 -4.07
N ASN A 48 -8.46 -11.61 -4.26
CA ASN A 48 -8.49 -10.17 -4.53
C ASN A 48 -8.09 -9.33 -3.30
N PHE A 49 -7.41 -9.91 -2.31
CA PHE A 49 -7.06 -9.25 -1.06
C PHE A 49 -6.06 -8.11 -1.28
N GLU A 50 -5.04 -8.32 -2.13
CA GLU A 50 -4.10 -7.25 -2.49
C GLU A 50 -4.81 -6.11 -3.23
N MET A 51 -5.73 -6.44 -4.14
CA MET A 51 -6.54 -5.45 -4.85
C MET A 51 -7.48 -4.68 -3.89
N ALA A 52 -8.12 -5.38 -2.95
CA ALA A 52 -8.99 -4.80 -1.95
C ALA A 52 -8.22 -3.90 -0.98
N ALA A 53 -7.08 -4.36 -0.48
CA ALA A 53 -6.19 -3.57 0.38
C ALA A 53 -5.64 -2.35 -0.37
N TRP A 54 -5.28 -2.51 -1.65
CA TRP A 54 -4.86 -1.41 -2.50
C TRP A 54 -5.98 -0.39 -2.63
N LEU A 55 -7.17 -0.81 -3.04
CA LEU A 55 -8.33 0.05 -3.26
C LEU A 55 -8.74 0.76 -1.98
N PHE A 56 -8.76 0.04 -0.87
CA PHE A 56 -9.03 0.58 0.46
C PHE A 56 -8.09 1.74 0.79
N MET A 57 -6.76 1.59 0.62
CA MET A 57 -5.81 2.67 0.92
C MET A 57 -6.07 3.94 0.08
N ARG A 58 -6.51 3.79 -1.19
CA ARG A 58 -6.75 4.95 -2.06
C ARG A 58 -8.05 5.66 -1.68
N LEU A 59 -9.14 4.89 -1.59
CA LEU A 59 -10.45 5.45 -1.28
C LEU A 59 -10.49 6.03 0.14
N SER A 60 -9.96 5.30 1.13
CA SER A 60 -9.88 5.82 2.50
C SER A 60 -8.99 7.06 2.60
N GLY A 61 -7.87 7.12 1.85
CA GLY A 61 -7.02 8.31 1.82
C GLY A 61 -7.75 9.55 1.33
N VAL A 62 -8.51 9.44 0.22
CA VAL A 62 -9.30 10.56 -0.32
C VAL A 62 -10.37 11.02 0.68
N VAL A 63 -11.09 10.08 1.30
CA VAL A 63 -12.10 10.41 2.32
C VAL A 63 -11.44 11.05 3.55
N LEU A 64 -10.29 10.52 3.99
CA LEU A 64 -9.55 11.04 5.14
C LEU A 64 -9.03 12.46 4.93
N VAL A 65 -8.69 12.85 3.71
CA VAL A 65 -8.32 14.26 3.42
C VAL A 65 -9.43 15.20 3.86
N VAL A 66 -10.68 14.92 3.50
CA VAL A 66 -11.83 15.76 3.89
C VAL A 66 -12.09 15.67 5.39
N LEU A 67 -12.13 14.45 5.93
CA LEU A 67 -12.44 14.24 7.35
C LEU A 67 -11.39 14.90 8.26
N VAL A 68 -10.12 14.57 8.07
CA VAL A 68 -9.03 15.03 8.94
C VAL A 68 -8.81 16.53 8.79
N LEU A 69 -8.77 17.07 7.56
CA LEU A 69 -8.61 18.52 7.39
C LEU A 69 -9.79 19.30 7.95
N GLY A 70 -11.02 18.83 7.74
CA GLY A 70 -12.21 19.45 8.34
C GLY A 70 -12.16 19.42 9.86
N HIS A 71 -11.73 18.30 10.45
CA HIS A 71 -11.53 18.21 11.90
C HIS A 71 -10.44 19.16 12.40
N LEU A 72 -9.26 19.17 11.79
CA LEU A 72 -8.19 20.10 12.18
C LEU A 72 -8.63 21.56 12.05
N LEU A 73 -9.35 21.93 10.99
CA LEU A 73 -9.84 23.28 10.78
C LEU A 73 -10.79 23.74 11.91
N ILE A 74 -11.80 22.93 12.24
CA ILE A 74 -12.80 23.27 13.26
C ILE A 74 -12.18 23.33 14.66
N GLN A 75 -11.23 22.44 14.94
CA GLN A 75 -10.59 22.30 16.24
C GLN A 75 -9.52 23.39 16.46
N LEU A 76 -8.67 23.68 15.46
CA LEU A 76 -7.49 24.53 15.65
C LEU A 76 -7.68 25.96 15.13
N VAL A 77 -8.49 26.18 14.10
CA VAL A 77 -8.53 27.48 13.39
C VAL A 77 -9.81 28.27 13.70
N LEU A 78 -10.96 27.60 13.74
CA LEU A 78 -12.25 28.28 13.94
C LEU A 78 -12.55 28.57 15.42
N ASP A 79 -13.45 29.51 15.68
CA ASP A 79 -14.03 29.94 16.97
C ASP A 79 -13.08 30.03 18.18
N GLY A 80 -11.83 30.46 17.98
CA GLY A 80 -10.85 30.63 19.06
C GLY A 80 -9.84 29.47 19.21
N GLY A 81 -9.90 28.45 18.35
CA GLY A 81 -8.89 27.40 18.26
C GLY A 81 -8.80 26.51 19.51
N VAL A 82 -7.58 26.04 19.83
CA VAL A 82 -7.35 25.03 20.89
C VAL A 82 -7.80 25.46 22.28
N SER A 83 -7.85 26.76 22.57
CA SER A 83 -8.20 27.28 23.90
C SER A 83 -9.67 27.06 24.27
N LYS A 84 -10.55 26.85 23.28
CA LYS A 84 -11.98 26.57 23.50
C LYS A 84 -12.27 25.08 23.74
N ILE A 85 -11.30 24.20 23.44
CA ILE A 85 -11.51 22.76 23.49
C ILE A 85 -11.56 22.31 24.95
N GLY A 86 -12.74 21.85 25.37
CA GLY A 86 -12.97 21.30 26.70
C GLY A 86 -14.22 20.41 26.71
N PHE A 87 -14.59 19.93 27.90
CA PHE A 87 -15.72 19.01 28.06
C PHE A 87 -17.02 19.58 27.48
N ALA A 88 -17.37 20.82 27.80
CA ALA A 88 -18.61 21.44 27.32
C ALA A 88 -18.66 21.58 25.78
N PHE A 89 -17.52 21.86 25.15
CA PHE A 89 -17.43 21.93 23.69
C PHE A 89 -17.64 20.55 23.05
N VAL A 90 -16.99 19.51 23.59
CA VAL A 90 -17.17 18.13 23.12
C VAL A 90 -18.61 17.67 23.33
N ALA A 91 -19.19 17.94 24.51
CA ALA A 91 -20.57 17.61 24.84
C ALA A 91 -21.56 18.28 23.89
N GLY A 92 -21.39 19.58 23.60
CA GLY A 92 -22.24 20.29 22.66
C GLY A 92 -22.13 19.75 21.23
N ARG A 93 -20.92 19.36 20.79
CA ARG A 93 -20.70 18.79 19.46
C ARG A 93 -21.30 17.38 19.37
N TRP A 94 -21.04 16.51 20.34
CA TRP A 94 -21.56 15.15 20.38
C TRP A 94 -23.04 15.06 20.73
N ALA A 95 -23.72 16.16 21.05
CA ALA A 95 -25.18 16.21 21.09
C ALA A 95 -25.84 15.97 19.71
N SER A 96 -25.09 16.17 18.61
CA SER A 96 -25.57 15.87 17.26
C SER A 96 -25.01 14.53 16.74
N PRO A 97 -25.86 13.63 16.21
CA PRO A 97 -25.40 12.35 15.65
C PRO A 97 -24.51 12.53 14.42
N PHE A 98 -24.60 13.67 13.72
CA PHE A 98 -23.72 13.98 12.61
C PHE A 98 -22.24 14.00 13.03
N TRP A 99 -21.92 14.66 14.15
CA TRP A 99 -20.54 14.77 14.62
C TRP A 99 -20.02 13.46 15.23
N GLN A 100 -20.88 12.71 15.91
CA GLN A 100 -20.53 11.35 16.36
C GLN A 100 -20.17 10.46 15.15
N GLY A 101 -20.97 10.50 14.08
CA GLY A 101 -20.71 9.77 12.84
C GLY A 101 -19.42 10.23 12.15
N TRP A 102 -19.16 11.54 12.08
CA TRP A 102 -17.93 12.11 11.53
C TRP A 102 -16.69 11.59 12.26
N ASP A 103 -16.69 11.70 13.60
CA ASP A 103 -15.54 11.31 14.42
C ASP A 103 -15.38 9.77 14.45
N LEU A 104 -16.48 8.99 14.43
CA LEU A 104 -16.45 7.53 14.33
C LEU A 104 -15.88 7.07 12.98
N LEU A 105 -16.37 7.64 11.88
CA LEU A 105 -15.88 7.30 10.53
C LEU A 105 -14.39 7.60 10.41
N MET A 106 -13.96 8.76 10.94
CA MET A 106 -12.55 9.14 10.96
C MET A 106 -11.71 8.19 11.81
N LEU A 107 -12.16 7.83 13.02
CA LEU A 107 -11.49 6.88 13.90
C LEU A 107 -11.23 5.56 13.16
N TRP A 108 -12.27 4.97 12.57
CA TRP A 108 -12.16 3.70 11.88
C TRP A 108 -11.29 3.78 10.64
N LEU A 109 -11.52 4.77 9.76
CA LEU A 109 -10.75 4.92 8.54
C LEU A 109 -9.29 5.25 8.82
N ALA A 110 -9.00 6.17 9.75
CA ALA A 110 -7.62 6.57 10.07
C ALA A 110 -6.84 5.42 10.69
N MET A 111 -7.44 4.70 11.64
CA MET A 111 -6.78 3.56 12.29
C MET A 111 -6.53 2.41 11.32
N LEU A 112 -7.51 2.05 10.49
CA LEU A 112 -7.34 0.97 9.50
C LEU A 112 -6.38 1.38 8.37
N HIS A 113 -6.43 2.62 7.89
CA HIS A 113 -5.50 3.16 6.89
C HIS A 113 -4.07 3.18 7.44
N GLY A 114 -3.88 3.74 8.64
CA GLY A 114 -2.58 3.80 9.31
C GLY A 114 -2.01 2.41 9.62
N ALA A 115 -2.85 1.49 10.13
CA ALA A 115 -2.42 0.13 10.41
C ALA A 115 -2.00 -0.64 9.16
N ASN A 116 -2.73 -0.50 8.05
CA ASN A 116 -2.34 -1.15 6.80
C ASN A 116 -1.08 -0.53 6.18
N GLY A 117 -0.92 0.80 6.26
CA GLY A 117 0.31 1.48 5.87
C GLY A 117 1.52 1.03 6.68
N LEU A 118 1.40 1.06 8.01
CA LEU A 118 2.48 0.67 8.92
C LEU A 118 2.81 -0.82 8.83
N ARG A 119 1.82 -1.68 8.53
CA ARG A 119 2.06 -3.09 8.21
C ARG A 119 3.01 -3.24 7.01
N THR A 120 2.82 -2.45 5.95
CA THR A 120 3.72 -2.44 4.77
C THR A 120 5.12 -1.99 5.17
N VAL A 121 5.24 -0.88 5.91
CA VAL A 121 6.53 -0.41 6.45
C VAL A 121 7.22 -1.49 7.28
N ILE A 122 6.50 -2.17 8.19
CA ILE A 122 7.10 -3.26 8.98
C ILE A 122 7.57 -4.41 8.08
N ASN A 123 6.83 -4.75 7.03
CA ASN A 123 7.25 -5.80 6.10
C ASN A 123 8.53 -5.44 5.35
N ASP A 124 8.69 -4.16 5.01
CA ASP A 124 9.80 -3.67 4.19
C ASP A 124 11.07 -3.41 5.01
N TYR A 125 10.93 -3.00 6.28
CA TYR A 125 12.06 -2.59 7.12
C TYR A 125 12.43 -3.58 8.22
N ALA A 126 11.55 -4.50 8.64
CA ALA A 126 11.88 -5.47 9.70
C ALA A 126 12.51 -6.75 9.12
N GLU A 127 13.84 -6.77 9.05
CA GLU A 127 14.62 -7.89 8.51
C GLU A 127 14.38 -9.20 9.28
N ARG A 128 14.48 -9.15 10.62
CA ARG A 128 14.37 -10.34 11.48
C ARG A 128 12.92 -10.81 11.63
N PRO A 129 12.64 -12.13 11.53
CA PRO A 129 11.27 -12.66 11.60
C PRO A 129 10.62 -12.40 12.97
N ASN A 130 11.37 -12.57 14.06
CA ASN A 130 10.86 -12.34 15.42
C ASN A 130 10.49 -10.87 15.65
N THR A 131 11.34 -9.93 15.19
CA THR A 131 11.06 -8.49 15.29
C THR A 131 9.78 -8.14 14.53
N ARG A 132 9.63 -8.65 13.30
CA ARG A 132 8.43 -8.44 12.48
C ARG A 132 7.16 -9.01 13.11
N LEU A 133 7.24 -10.17 13.77
CA LEU A 133 6.12 -10.75 14.51
C LEU A 133 5.68 -9.83 15.65
N TRP A 134 6.62 -9.39 16.49
CA TRP A 134 6.32 -8.51 17.63
C TRP A 134 5.78 -7.15 17.19
N LEU A 135 6.38 -6.52 16.18
CA LEU A 135 5.92 -5.23 15.65
C LEU A 135 4.48 -5.32 15.11
N LYS A 136 4.16 -6.38 14.37
CA LYS A 136 2.79 -6.60 13.89
C LYS A 136 1.81 -6.91 15.02
N GLY A 137 2.24 -7.72 16.00
CA GLY A 137 1.44 -8.02 17.19
C GLY A 137 1.08 -6.74 17.94
N LEU A 138 2.07 -5.90 18.23
CA LEU A 138 1.85 -4.60 18.88
C LEU A 138 0.94 -3.69 18.04
N LEU A 139 1.20 -3.59 16.73
CA LEU A 139 0.40 -2.79 15.81
C LEU A 139 -1.09 -3.18 15.85
N TYR A 140 -1.38 -4.47 15.70
CA TYR A 140 -2.77 -4.93 15.68
C TYR A 140 -3.44 -4.79 17.03
N THR A 141 -2.75 -5.10 18.13
CA THR A 141 -3.28 -4.90 19.49
C THR A 141 -3.61 -3.43 19.74
N ALA A 142 -2.69 -2.52 19.45
CA ALA A 142 -2.91 -1.08 19.62
C ALA A 142 -4.05 -0.59 18.72
N THR A 143 -4.11 -1.06 17.47
CA THR A 143 -5.18 -0.68 16.53
C THR A 143 -6.55 -1.09 17.03
N VAL A 144 -6.71 -2.37 17.41
CA VAL A 144 -7.98 -2.90 17.92
C VAL A 144 -8.36 -2.21 19.23
N PHE A 145 -7.41 -2.07 20.16
CA PHE A 145 -7.65 -1.41 21.43
C PHE A 145 -8.15 0.03 21.24
N THR A 146 -7.48 0.83 20.42
CA THR A 146 -7.88 2.23 20.16
C THR A 146 -9.22 2.33 19.45
N ILE A 147 -9.50 1.47 18.45
CA ILE A 147 -10.81 1.46 17.78
C ILE A 147 -11.92 1.13 18.77
N LEU A 148 -11.75 0.08 19.58
CA LEU A 148 -12.77 -0.34 20.54
C LEU A 148 -12.98 0.70 21.64
N LEU A 149 -11.89 1.20 22.23
CA LEU A 149 -11.96 2.22 23.27
C LEU A 149 -12.60 3.51 22.73
N GLY A 150 -12.17 3.99 21.56
CA GLY A 150 -12.74 5.20 20.95
C GLY A 150 -14.21 5.03 20.58
N THR A 151 -14.58 3.86 20.03
CA THR A 151 -15.98 3.54 19.71
C THR A 151 -16.83 3.48 20.98
N LEU A 152 -16.32 2.85 22.05
CA LEU A 152 -16.98 2.82 23.36
C LEU A 152 -17.22 4.25 23.86
N VAL A 153 -16.17 5.09 23.89
CA VAL A 153 -16.25 6.47 24.37
C VAL A 153 -17.31 7.28 23.61
N ILE A 154 -17.40 7.14 22.28
CA ILE A 154 -18.41 7.86 21.48
C ILE A 154 -19.84 7.44 21.88
N PHE A 155 -20.09 6.14 22.05
CA PHE A 155 -21.45 5.63 22.33
C PHE A 155 -21.84 5.66 23.80
N THR A 156 -20.89 5.67 24.73
CA THR A 156 -21.15 5.72 26.17
C THR A 156 -20.92 7.11 26.76
N PHE A 157 -20.72 8.12 25.93
CA PHE A 157 -20.55 9.50 26.40
C PHE A 157 -21.86 10.02 27.00
N ASP A 158 -21.81 10.44 28.26
CA ASP A 158 -22.93 11.10 28.94
C ASP A 158 -22.56 12.58 29.20
N PRO A 159 -23.27 13.55 28.61
CA PRO A 159 -23.02 14.98 28.87
C PRO A 159 -23.57 15.45 30.23
N ASN A 160 -24.39 14.66 30.93
CA ASN A 160 -25.14 15.06 32.12
C ASN A 160 -24.58 14.48 33.44
N ILE A 161 -23.36 13.93 33.40
CA ILE A 161 -22.68 13.44 34.60
C ILE A 161 -22.46 14.62 35.55
N ARG A 162 -23.02 14.51 36.76
CA ARG A 162 -22.92 15.48 37.85
C ARG A 162 -21.58 15.38 38.55
#